data_AF-A0A7G9W975-F1
#
_entry.id   AF-A0A7G9W975-F1
#
_cell.length_a   1.000
_cell.length_b   1.000
_cell.length_c   1.000
_cell.angle_alpha   90.00
_cell.angle_beta   90.00
_cell.angle_gamma   90.00
#
_symmetry.space_group_name_H-M   'P 1'
#
loop_
_entity.id
_entity.type
_entity.pdbx_description
1 polymer ?
#
loop_
_entity_poly.entity_id
_entity_poly.type
_entity_poly.pdbx_seq_one_letter_code
_entity_poly.pdbx_strand_id
1 'polypeptide(L)'
;MDITKIGEFLIKVFNQYKSDKYKENFAWIDQIQNIKSSSEKEKLNSFLIESINNNSNQFWMAAPELVDWENIRGYKYHGKEIFDDIDVNEVKKSFSNPLISIDQLKSKQISVISSLDDSKLMSWNSLRCIYGECIIDEQAYCINAGKWYRINNSFVKDINTEYASTIISQIDFQERTYVHDSESAYTIDFASKNASKFLAIGVCQVSCRV
;
A
#
# COMPACT_ATOMS: atom_id res chain seq x y z
N MET A 1 -17.59 -30.78 1.57
CA MET A 1 -18.60 -29.71 1.63
C MET A 1 -19.96 -30.39 1.48
N ASP A 2 -20.82 -30.28 2.49
CA ASP A 2 -22.10 -31.00 2.52
C ASP A 2 -23.12 -30.30 1.59
N ILE A 3 -23.45 -30.95 0.47
CA ILE A 3 -24.32 -30.41 -0.58
C ILE A 3 -25.74 -30.10 -0.05
N THR A 4 -26.18 -30.75 1.02
CA THR A 4 -27.54 -30.55 1.58
C THR A 4 -27.71 -29.19 2.28
N LYS A 5 -26.63 -28.53 2.69
CA LYS A 5 -26.66 -27.24 3.42
C LYS A 5 -26.52 -26.02 2.52
N ILE A 6 -26.41 -26.21 1.21
CA ILE A 6 -26.16 -25.11 0.28
C ILE A 6 -27.33 -24.12 0.22
N GLY A 7 -28.58 -24.61 0.32
CA GLY A 7 -29.77 -23.76 0.29
C GLY A 7 -29.82 -22.78 1.46
N GLU A 8 -29.61 -23.25 2.69
CA GLU A 8 -29.57 -22.42 3.89
C GLU A 8 -28.41 -21.41 3.84
N PHE A 9 -27.24 -21.85 3.37
CA PHE A 9 -26.09 -20.98 3.19
C PHE A 9 -26.39 -19.86 2.18
N LEU A 10 -27.00 -20.17 1.03
CA LEU A 10 -27.37 -19.19 0.01
C LEU A 10 -28.39 -18.16 0.54
N ILE A 11 -29.38 -18.61 1.31
CA ILE A 11 -30.34 -17.71 1.96
C ILE A 11 -29.63 -16.76 2.93
N LYS A 12 -28.71 -17.28 3.76
CA LYS A 12 -27.93 -16.47 4.70
C LYS A 12 -27.07 -15.42 3.97
N VAL A 13 -26.36 -15.83 2.92
CA VAL A 13 -25.53 -14.93 2.12
C VAL A 13 -26.39 -13.86 1.43
N PHE A 14 -27.54 -14.23 0.87
CA PHE A 14 -28.45 -13.29 0.22
C PHE A 14 -29.04 -12.26 1.18
N ASN A 15 -29.44 -12.69 2.38
CA ASN A 15 -29.91 -11.77 3.42
C ASN A 15 -28.81 -10.80 3.86
N GLN A 16 -27.56 -11.28 3.97
CA GLN A 16 -26.42 -10.43 4.29
C GLN A 16 -26.10 -9.45 3.16
N TYR A 17 -26.17 -9.88 1.90
CA TYR A 17 -25.98 -9.02 0.72
C TYR A 17 -27.00 -7.88 0.65
N LYS A 18 -28.23 -8.13 1.08
CA LYS A 18 -29.29 -7.10 1.15
C LYS A 18 -29.19 -6.19 2.39
N SER A 19 -28.36 -6.53 3.36
CA SER A 19 -28.26 -5.77 4.61
C SER A 19 -27.34 -4.57 4.45
N ASP A 20 -27.85 -3.40 4.84
CA ASP A 20 -27.05 -2.16 4.92
C ASP A 20 -26.23 -2.05 6.22
N LYS A 21 -26.26 -3.07 7.09
CA LYS A 21 -25.59 -3.03 8.40
C LYS A 21 -24.08 -2.73 8.31
N TYR A 22 -23.42 -3.11 7.21
CA TYR A 22 -22.01 -2.81 7.02
C TYR A 22 -21.73 -1.31 7.00
N LYS A 23 -22.69 -0.48 6.56
CA LYS A 23 -22.54 0.98 6.47
C LYS A 23 -22.28 1.64 7.83
N GLU A 24 -22.66 0.99 8.93
CA GLU A 24 -22.37 1.49 10.29
C GLU A 24 -20.86 1.67 10.54
N ASN A 25 -20.01 0.79 9.98
CA ASN A 25 -18.55 0.82 10.18
C ASN A 25 -17.73 0.89 8.88
N PHE A 26 -18.38 0.65 7.72
CA PHE A 26 -17.72 0.45 6.43
C PHE A 26 -18.42 1.21 5.28
N ALA A 27 -19.16 2.28 5.56
CA ALA A 27 -19.82 3.10 4.53
C ALA A 27 -18.84 3.66 3.47
N TRP A 28 -17.55 3.78 3.82
CA TRP A 28 -16.50 4.22 2.89
C TRP A 28 -16.35 3.30 1.67
N ILE A 29 -16.71 2.00 1.77
CA ILE A 29 -16.60 1.05 0.67
C ILE A 29 -17.41 1.52 -0.55
N ASP A 30 -18.58 2.11 -0.32
CA ASP A 30 -19.46 2.61 -1.39
C ASP A 30 -18.89 3.82 -2.12
N GLN A 31 -17.92 4.51 -1.50
CA GLN A 31 -17.26 5.70 -2.04
C GLN A 31 -16.10 5.35 -2.98
N ILE A 32 -15.74 4.06 -3.10
CA ILE A 32 -14.63 3.57 -3.94
C ILE A 32 -15.18 2.55 -4.94
N GLN A 33 -15.21 2.92 -6.21
CA GLN A 33 -15.87 2.14 -7.25
C GLN A 33 -14.89 1.64 -8.29
N ASN A 34 -14.95 0.34 -8.60
CA ASN A 34 -14.11 -0.23 -9.64
C ASN A 34 -14.49 0.35 -11.01
N ILE A 35 -13.47 0.77 -11.77
CA ILE A 35 -13.69 1.28 -13.13
C ILE A 35 -13.95 0.10 -14.07
N LYS A 36 -15.04 0.16 -14.82
CA LYS A 36 -15.41 -0.86 -15.81
C LYS A 36 -15.16 -0.43 -17.25
N SER A 37 -15.28 0.87 -17.54
CA SER A 37 -15.06 1.45 -18.86
C SER A 37 -13.64 1.18 -19.36
N SER A 38 -13.49 0.63 -20.56
CA SER A 38 -12.19 0.39 -21.18
C SER A 38 -11.49 1.69 -21.55
N SER A 39 -12.21 2.67 -22.09
CA SER A 39 -11.64 3.97 -22.49
C SER A 39 -11.11 4.76 -21.29
N GLU A 40 -11.82 4.71 -20.15
CA GLU A 40 -11.37 5.37 -18.92
C GLU A 40 -10.12 4.67 -18.36
N LYS A 41 -10.06 3.33 -18.39
CA LYS A 41 -8.86 2.57 -18.02
C LYS A 41 -7.68 2.89 -18.92
N GLU A 42 -7.89 3.01 -20.22
CA GLU A 42 -6.83 3.33 -21.18
C GLU A 42 -6.23 4.70 -20.88
N LYS A 43 -7.08 5.71 -20.62
CA LYS A 43 -6.63 7.05 -20.20
C LYS A 43 -5.78 7.00 -18.92
N LEU A 44 -6.25 6.28 -17.90
CA LEU A 44 -5.53 6.13 -16.63
C LEU A 44 -4.22 5.35 -16.79
N ASN A 45 -4.21 4.31 -17.61
CA ASN A 45 -3.00 3.57 -17.93
C ASN A 45 -1.97 4.44 -18.64
N SER A 46 -2.39 5.27 -19.60
CA SER A 46 -1.49 6.23 -20.26
C SER A 46 -0.89 7.21 -19.26
N PHE A 47 -1.71 7.77 -18.36
CA PHE A 47 -1.24 8.68 -17.30
C PHE A 47 -0.25 8.01 -16.34
N LEU A 48 -0.51 6.75 -15.95
CA LEU A 48 0.40 5.95 -15.14
C LEU A 48 1.77 5.78 -15.81
N ILE A 49 1.78 5.40 -17.10
CA ILE A 49 3.01 5.19 -17.86
C ILE A 49 3.82 6.49 -17.95
N GLU A 50 3.16 7.61 -18.25
CA GLU A 50 3.78 8.93 -18.28
C GLU A 50 4.38 9.29 -16.91
N SER A 51 3.63 9.06 -15.83
CA SER A 51 4.07 9.36 -14.46
C SER A 51 5.29 8.54 -14.05
N ILE A 52 5.31 7.23 -14.34
CA ILE A 52 6.48 6.37 -14.11
C ILE A 52 7.67 6.85 -14.95
N ASN A 53 7.44 7.25 -16.20
CA ASN A 53 8.50 7.77 -17.06
C ASN A 53 9.11 9.07 -16.53
N ASN A 54 8.30 9.92 -15.90
CA ASN A 54 8.72 11.16 -15.27
C ASN A 54 9.26 10.99 -13.83
N ASN A 55 9.34 9.74 -13.32
CA ASN A 55 9.74 9.42 -11.94
C ASN A 55 8.88 10.15 -10.90
N SER A 56 7.57 10.27 -11.16
CA SER A 56 6.61 10.80 -10.19
C SER A 56 6.46 9.87 -8.99
N ASN A 57 6.32 10.44 -7.79
CA ASN A 57 6.10 9.69 -6.55
C ASN A 57 4.63 9.29 -6.33
N GLN A 58 3.73 9.63 -7.26
CA GLN A 58 2.30 9.30 -7.15
C GLN A 58 2.01 7.80 -7.22
N PHE A 59 2.92 7.05 -7.84
CA PHE A 59 2.79 5.61 -8.00
C PHE A 59 4.02 4.92 -7.42
N TRP A 60 3.77 3.87 -6.66
CA TRP A 60 4.80 3.03 -6.07
C TRP A 60 4.47 1.56 -6.34
N MET A 61 5.41 0.70 -5.99
CA MET A 61 5.24 -0.73 -6.15
C MET A 61 5.42 -1.45 -4.81
N ALA A 62 4.68 -2.54 -4.62
CA ALA A 62 4.72 -3.36 -3.41
C ALA A 62 4.27 -4.79 -3.70
N ALA A 63 4.51 -5.71 -2.77
CA ALA A 63 3.98 -7.07 -2.84
C ALA A 63 2.44 -7.02 -2.87
N PRO A 64 1.78 -7.69 -3.84
CA PRO A 64 0.34 -7.54 -4.08
C PRO A 64 -0.56 -8.30 -3.10
N GLU A 65 0.03 -9.15 -2.28
CA GLU A 65 -0.64 -10.07 -1.38
C GLU A 65 0.23 -10.32 -0.14
N LEU A 66 -0.39 -10.87 0.91
CA LEU A 66 0.33 -11.21 2.13
C LEU A 66 1.36 -12.30 1.81
N VAL A 67 2.61 -12.03 2.20
CA VAL A 67 3.73 -12.95 2.03
C VAL A 67 4.38 -13.24 3.37
N ASP A 68 5.03 -14.40 3.45
CA ASP A 68 5.82 -14.81 4.60
C ASP A 68 7.22 -14.20 4.50
N TRP A 69 7.41 -13.07 5.18
CA TRP A 69 8.63 -12.27 5.12
C TRP A 69 9.87 -13.01 5.62
N GLU A 70 9.72 -13.98 6.53
CA GLU A 70 10.87 -14.74 7.06
C GLU A 70 11.52 -15.62 5.98
N ASN A 71 10.71 -16.05 5.00
CA ASN A 71 11.12 -16.93 3.92
C ASN A 71 11.55 -16.20 2.65
N ILE A 72 11.53 -14.86 2.64
CA ILE A 72 11.84 -14.05 1.46
C ILE A 72 13.19 -13.36 1.64
N ARG A 73 14.12 -13.64 0.72
CA ARG A 73 15.38 -12.91 0.60
C ARG A 73 15.19 -11.54 -0.05
N GLY A 74 14.29 -11.47 -1.03
CA GLY A 74 14.03 -10.27 -1.79
C GLY A 74 13.40 -10.57 -3.15
N TYR A 75 13.51 -9.60 -4.05
CA TYR A 75 12.83 -9.56 -5.33
C TYR A 75 13.81 -9.44 -6.49
N LYS A 76 13.43 -10.01 -7.62
CA LYS A 76 14.25 -10.03 -8.83
C LYS A 76 13.45 -9.64 -10.06
N TYR A 77 13.91 -8.60 -10.75
CA TYR A 77 13.26 -8.05 -11.96
C TYR A 77 13.95 -8.51 -13.25
N HIS A 78 15.27 -8.71 -13.20
CA HIS A 78 16.10 -9.17 -14.31
C HIS A 78 17.48 -9.65 -13.78
N GLY A 79 18.33 -10.18 -14.66
CA GLY A 79 19.74 -10.42 -14.35
C GLY A 79 19.99 -11.39 -13.20
N LYS A 80 20.92 -11.06 -12.31
CA LYS A 80 21.26 -11.84 -11.09
C LYS A 80 21.03 -11.07 -9.79
N GLU A 81 20.76 -9.78 -9.87
CA GLU A 81 20.59 -8.88 -8.73
C GLU A 81 19.29 -9.20 -7.97
N ILE A 82 19.35 -9.05 -6.65
CA ILE A 82 18.24 -9.23 -5.72
C ILE A 82 18.07 -7.90 -4.99
N PHE A 83 16.85 -7.41 -4.96
CA PHE A 83 16.45 -6.16 -4.33
C PHE A 83 15.63 -6.45 -3.08
N ASP A 84 15.83 -5.68 -2.02
CA ASP A 84 15.10 -5.88 -0.76
C ASP A 84 13.62 -5.46 -0.86
N ASP A 85 13.30 -4.53 -1.78
CA ASP A 85 11.95 -4.03 -2.01
C ASP A 85 11.66 -3.82 -3.50
N ILE A 86 10.38 -3.76 -3.86
CA ILE A 86 9.85 -3.52 -5.20
C ILE A 86 9.87 -2.03 -5.53
N ASP A 87 11.05 -1.52 -5.88
CA ASP A 87 11.20 -0.14 -6.34
C ASP A 87 10.74 0.06 -7.80
N VAL A 88 9.90 1.07 -8.03
CA VAL A 88 9.33 1.37 -9.35
C VAL A 88 10.40 1.79 -10.37
N ASN A 89 11.45 2.50 -9.94
CA ASN A 89 12.52 2.97 -10.81
C ASN A 89 13.44 1.81 -11.21
N GLU A 90 13.75 0.89 -10.28
CA GLU A 90 14.51 -0.31 -10.59
C GLU A 90 13.73 -1.27 -11.51
N VAL A 91 12.43 -1.41 -11.31
CA VAL A 91 11.56 -2.16 -12.23
C VAL A 91 11.55 -1.48 -13.61
N LYS A 92 11.42 -0.15 -13.68
CA LYS A 92 11.49 0.62 -14.94
C LYS A 92 12.83 0.42 -15.68
N LYS A 93 13.96 0.50 -14.98
CA LYS A 93 15.30 0.28 -15.56
C LYS A 93 15.48 -1.14 -16.12
N SER A 94 14.74 -2.10 -15.57
CA SER A 94 14.84 -3.50 -15.97
C SER A 94 14.13 -3.84 -17.29
N PHE A 95 13.45 -2.90 -17.94
CA PHE A 95 12.88 -3.08 -19.27
C PHE A 95 13.94 -2.93 -20.37
N SER A 96 13.89 -3.80 -21.38
CA SER A 96 14.82 -3.73 -22.53
C SER A 96 14.53 -2.56 -23.48
N ASN A 97 13.28 -2.10 -23.52
CA ASN A 97 12.83 -0.95 -24.30
C ASN A 97 12.17 0.06 -23.37
N PRO A 98 12.10 1.35 -23.75
CA PRO A 98 11.35 2.35 -23.00
C PRO A 98 9.93 1.89 -22.69
N LEU A 99 9.44 2.23 -21.50
CA LEU A 99 8.09 1.88 -21.07
C LEU A 99 7.08 2.79 -21.78
N ILE A 100 6.33 2.24 -22.73
CA ILE A 100 5.37 2.99 -23.56
C ILE A 100 3.93 2.49 -23.41
N SER A 101 3.72 1.29 -22.86
CA SER A 101 2.38 0.73 -22.67
C SER A 101 2.23 -0.11 -21.42
N ILE A 102 0.98 -0.24 -20.96
CA ILE A 102 0.61 -1.07 -19.81
C ILE A 102 0.92 -2.56 -20.03
N ASP A 103 0.96 -3.02 -21.29
CA ASP A 103 1.20 -4.43 -21.60
C ASP A 103 2.64 -4.85 -21.32
N GLN A 104 3.58 -3.91 -21.35
CA GLN A 104 4.93 -4.15 -20.85
C GLN A 104 4.90 -4.47 -19.34
N LEU A 105 4.10 -3.74 -18.56
CA LEU A 105 3.95 -4.02 -17.12
C LEU A 105 3.23 -5.36 -16.85
N LYS A 106 2.26 -5.74 -17.69
CA LYS A 106 1.60 -7.05 -17.59
C LYS A 106 2.51 -8.22 -17.93
N SER A 107 3.46 -8.03 -18.86
CA SER A 107 4.36 -9.10 -19.30
C SER A 107 5.60 -9.22 -18.41
N LYS A 108 6.07 -8.11 -17.82
CA LYS A 108 7.21 -8.11 -16.91
C LYS A 108 6.87 -8.87 -15.62
N GLN A 109 7.72 -9.83 -15.28
CA GLN A 109 7.60 -10.62 -14.05
C GLN A 109 8.55 -10.10 -12.97
N ILE A 110 8.05 -10.08 -11.74
CA ILE A 110 8.82 -9.86 -10.51
C ILE A 110 8.87 -11.20 -9.80
N SER A 111 10.07 -11.77 -9.66
CA SER A 111 10.26 -13.06 -8.98
C SER A 111 10.58 -12.84 -7.51
N VAL A 112 9.94 -13.60 -6.65
CA VAL A 112 10.22 -13.64 -5.20
C VAL A 112 11.24 -14.74 -4.94
N ILE A 113 12.32 -14.40 -4.25
CA ILE A 113 13.46 -15.28 -4.02
C ILE A 113 13.45 -15.76 -2.56
N SER A 114 13.62 -17.07 -2.38
CA SER A 114 13.71 -17.76 -1.10
C SER A 114 14.94 -17.32 -0.31
N SER A 115 14.78 -17.08 1.00
CA SER A 115 15.89 -16.87 1.93
C SER A 115 16.64 -18.14 2.31
N LEU A 116 16.07 -19.32 2.03
CA LEU A 116 16.63 -20.61 2.42
C LEU A 116 17.66 -21.15 1.41
N ASP A 117 17.38 -20.99 0.12
CA ASP A 117 18.12 -21.69 -0.96
C ASP A 117 18.25 -20.88 -2.26
N ASP A 118 17.90 -19.59 -2.25
CA ASP A 118 17.88 -18.70 -3.42
C ASP A 118 16.99 -19.17 -4.59
N SER A 119 16.11 -20.14 -4.34
CA SER A 119 15.15 -20.60 -5.34
C SER A 119 14.03 -19.57 -5.56
N LYS A 120 13.38 -19.65 -6.71
CA LYS A 120 12.19 -18.84 -6.99
C LYS A 120 10.99 -19.47 -6.28
N LEU A 121 10.41 -18.76 -5.31
CA LEU A 121 9.17 -19.18 -4.63
C LEU A 121 7.95 -18.96 -5.53
N MET A 122 7.84 -17.75 -6.10
CA MET A 122 6.71 -17.34 -6.92
C MET A 122 7.07 -16.15 -7.81
N SER A 123 6.11 -15.67 -8.61
CA SER A 123 6.24 -14.39 -9.31
C SER A 123 4.90 -13.70 -9.54
N TRP A 124 4.95 -12.39 -9.65
CA TRP A 124 3.82 -11.54 -10.06
C TRP A 124 4.14 -10.81 -11.35
N ASN A 125 3.11 -10.51 -12.15
CA ASN A 125 3.29 -9.47 -13.15
C ASN A 125 3.50 -8.11 -12.45
N SER A 126 4.32 -7.26 -13.04
CA SER A 126 4.69 -5.99 -12.42
C SER A 126 3.49 -5.06 -12.25
N LEU A 127 2.50 -5.11 -13.15
CA LEU A 127 1.26 -4.34 -13.01
C LEU A 127 0.53 -4.65 -11.68
N ARG A 128 0.48 -5.91 -11.25
CA ARG A 128 -0.15 -6.31 -9.99
C ARG A 128 0.55 -5.70 -8.78
N CYS A 129 1.82 -5.33 -8.90
CA CYS A 129 2.56 -4.68 -7.83
C CYS A 129 2.33 -3.17 -7.78
N ILE A 130 1.55 -2.55 -8.70
CA ILE A 130 1.39 -1.10 -8.75
C ILE A 130 0.27 -0.61 -7.82
N TYR A 131 0.61 0.43 -7.07
CA TYR A 131 -0.25 1.19 -6.18
C TYR A 131 -0.08 2.68 -6.44
N GLY A 132 -1.11 3.46 -6.14
CA GLY A 132 -1.03 4.90 -6.26
C GLY A 132 -2.38 5.59 -6.30
N GLU A 133 -2.32 6.91 -6.29
CA GLU A 133 -3.48 7.78 -6.39
C GLU A 133 -3.20 8.96 -7.30
N CYS A 134 -4.22 9.43 -8.00
CA CYS A 134 -4.10 10.58 -8.89
C CYS A 134 -5.43 11.33 -9.03
N ILE A 135 -5.34 12.57 -9.50
CA ILE A 135 -6.49 13.39 -9.87
C ILE A 135 -6.36 13.72 -11.35
N ILE A 136 -7.41 13.42 -12.12
CA ILE A 136 -7.49 13.71 -13.56
C ILE A 136 -8.87 14.31 -13.83
N ASP A 137 -8.91 15.47 -14.50
CA ASP A 137 -10.15 16.22 -14.77
C ASP A 137 -11.02 16.41 -13.51
N GLU A 138 -10.37 16.83 -12.41
CA GLU A 138 -10.98 17.01 -11.09
C GLU A 138 -11.57 15.73 -10.47
N GLN A 139 -11.37 14.56 -11.05
CA GLN A 139 -11.83 13.28 -10.50
C GLN A 139 -10.69 12.54 -9.80
N ALA A 140 -10.96 12.05 -8.59
CA ALA A 140 -10.00 11.27 -7.82
C ALA A 140 -10.03 9.79 -8.20
N TYR A 141 -8.84 9.21 -8.35
CA TYR A 141 -8.62 7.83 -8.73
C TYR A 141 -7.55 7.19 -7.86
N CYS A 142 -7.65 5.88 -7.67
CA CYS A 142 -6.54 5.08 -7.14
C CYS A 142 -6.36 3.78 -7.93
N ILE A 143 -5.13 3.29 -7.94
CA ILE A 143 -4.78 1.96 -8.42
C ILE A 143 -4.35 1.12 -7.22
N ASN A 144 -4.93 -0.08 -7.10
CA ASN A 144 -4.59 -1.03 -6.06
C ASN A 144 -4.39 -2.39 -6.71
N ALA A 145 -3.19 -2.95 -6.53
CA ALA A 145 -2.76 -4.20 -7.12
C ALA A 145 -3.04 -4.28 -8.64
N GLY A 146 -2.79 -3.18 -9.36
CA GLY A 146 -3.02 -3.07 -10.80
C GLY A 146 -4.49 -2.86 -11.23
N LYS A 147 -5.42 -2.68 -10.29
CA LYS A 147 -6.84 -2.40 -10.59
C LYS A 147 -7.19 -0.96 -10.28
N TRP A 148 -7.86 -0.30 -11.22
CA TRP A 148 -8.31 1.08 -11.08
C TRP A 148 -9.66 1.19 -10.37
N TYR A 149 -9.74 2.20 -9.52
CA TYR A 149 -10.93 2.61 -8.80
C TYR A 149 -11.10 4.13 -8.92
N ARG A 150 -12.34 4.57 -9.00
CA ARG A 150 -12.74 5.96 -8.85
C ARG A 150 -13.19 6.19 -7.42
N ILE A 151 -12.77 7.31 -6.85
CA ILE A 151 -13.12 7.71 -5.48
C ILE A 151 -14.11 8.87 -5.58
N ASN A 152 -15.14 8.87 -4.72
CA ASN A 152 -16.05 10.01 -4.64
C ASN A 152 -15.32 11.26 -4.15
N ASN A 153 -15.35 12.33 -4.93
CA ASN A 153 -14.70 13.60 -4.59
C ASN A 153 -15.18 14.21 -3.28
N SER A 154 -16.47 14.06 -2.91
CA SER A 154 -16.95 14.57 -1.62
C SER A 154 -16.29 13.82 -0.48
N PHE A 155 -16.17 12.49 -0.61
CA PHE A 155 -15.47 11.66 0.37
C PHE A 155 -13.99 12.04 0.51
N VAL A 156 -13.29 12.26 -0.61
CA VAL A 156 -11.90 12.77 -0.58
C VAL A 156 -11.81 14.11 0.16
N LYS A 157 -12.73 15.03 -0.14
CA LYS A 157 -12.76 16.35 0.50
C LYS A 157 -13.01 16.24 2.01
N ASP A 158 -13.94 15.38 2.42
CA ASP A 158 -14.29 15.20 3.83
C ASP A 158 -13.09 14.66 4.61
N ILE A 159 -12.43 13.60 4.11
CA ILE A 159 -11.20 13.04 4.72
C ILE A 159 -10.09 14.08 4.80
N ASN A 160 -9.85 14.83 3.73
CA ASN A 160 -8.81 15.86 3.73
C ASN A 160 -9.12 17.01 4.70
N THR A 161 -10.40 17.37 4.86
CA THR A 161 -10.83 18.39 5.82
C THR A 161 -10.62 17.91 7.25
N GLU A 162 -11.00 16.66 7.55
CA GLU A 162 -10.79 16.03 8.85
C GLU A 162 -9.29 15.94 9.18
N TYR A 163 -8.49 15.43 8.23
CA TYR A 163 -7.03 15.36 8.36
C TYR A 163 -6.42 16.74 8.64
N ALA A 164 -6.80 17.76 7.87
CA ALA A 164 -6.31 19.12 8.06
C ALA A 164 -6.75 19.74 9.40
N SER A 165 -7.86 19.28 9.97
CA SER A 165 -8.33 19.71 11.29
C SER A 165 -7.63 19.01 12.46
N THR A 166 -6.84 17.96 12.17
CA THR A 166 -6.11 17.21 13.20
C THR A 166 -5.03 18.09 13.79
N ILE A 167 -5.05 18.27 15.11
CA ILE A 167 -4.06 19.06 15.83
C ILE A 167 -2.72 18.35 15.74
N ILE A 168 -1.72 19.03 15.15
CA ILE A 168 -0.35 18.53 15.12
C ILE A 168 0.18 18.52 16.55
N SER A 169 0.59 17.33 16.98
CA SER A 169 1.23 17.13 18.27
C SER A 169 2.44 18.05 18.41
N GLN A 170 2.51 18.81 19.51
CA GLN A 170 3.65 19.66 19.84
C GLN A 170 4.74 18.88 20.60
N ILE A 171 4.68 17.54 20.56
CA ILE A 171 5.71 16.69 21.13
C ILE A 171 6.94 16.79 20.25
N ASP A 172 7.98 17.39 20.79
CA ASP A 172 9.28 17.50 20.14
C ASP A 172 10.04 16.19 20.29
N PHE A 173 9.87 15.29 19.32
CA PHE A 173 10.65 14.06 19.24
C PHE A 173 12.08 14.39 18.88
N GLN A 174 13.03 13.94 19.71
CA GLN A 174 14.44 14.11 19.39
C GLN A 174 14.75 13.41 18.06
N GLU A 175 15.51 14.08 17.19
CA GLU A 175 15.97 13.45 15.96
C GLU A 175 16.76 12.18 16.27
N ARG A 176 16.54 11.15 15.45
CA ARG A 176 17.29 9.91 15.56
C ARG A 176 18.74 10.17 15.18
N THR A 177 19.60 10.31 16.18
CA THR A 177 21.05 10.38 16.00
C THR A 177 21.65 8.99 16.21
N TYR A 178 22.85 8.75 15.66
CA TYR A 178 23.64 7.54 15.94
C TYR A 178 24.20 7.50 17.39
N VAL A 179 23.77 8.41 18.26
CA VAL A 179 24.15 8.44 19.69
C VAL A 179 23.48 7.32 20.46
N HIS A 180 22.39 6.74 19.93
CA HIS A 180 21.63 5.69 20.59
C HIS A 180 21.60 4.42 19.74
N ASP A 181 22.29 3.40 20.22
CA ASP A 181 22.54 2.13 19.53
C ASP A 181 21.32 1.19 19.56
N SER A 182 20.28 1.58 20.30
CA SER A 182 19.04 0.83 20.47
C SER A 182 17.86 1.76 20.63
N GLU A 183 16.67 1.27 20.24
CA GLU A 183 15.39 1.94 20.52
C GLU A 183 15.24 2.24 22.01
N SER A 184 15.75 1.33 22.86
CA SER A 184 15.64 1.43 24.31
C SER A 184 16.42 2.57 24.92
N ALA A 185 17.65 2.77 24.45
CA ALA A 185 18.47 3.92 24.85
C ALA A 185 17.77 5.23 24.46
N TYR A 186 17.17 5.28 23.27
CA TYR A 186 16.39 6.43 22.81
C TYR A 186 15.16 6.70 23.67
N THR A 187 14.35 5.67 23.95
CA THR A 187 13.14 5.77 24.78
C THR A 187 13.47 6.33 26.17
N ILE A 188 14.52 5.80 26.81
CA ILE A 188 14.94 6.23 28.15
C ILE A 188 15.44 7.67 28.14
N ASP A 189 16.28 8.03 27.17
CA ASP A 189 16.82 9.39 27.05
C ASP A 189 15.70 10.40 26.75
N PHE A 190 14.80 10.08 25.82
CA PHE A 190 13.63 10.90 25.48
C PHE A 190 12.72 11.15 26.69
N ALA A 191 12.38 10.09 27.43
CA ALA A 191 11.55 10.22 28.61
C ALA A 191 12.28 11.00 29.73
N SER A 192 13.59 10.82 29.88
CA SER A 192 14.39 11.54 30.89
C SER A 192 14.47 13.04 30.61
N LYS A 193 14.70 13.43 29.36
CA LYS A 193 14.74 14.85 28.94
C LYS A 193 13.36 15.52 29.00
N ASN A 194 12.28 14.74 28.89
CA ASN A 194 10.91 15.21 28.97
C ASN A 194 10.16 14.67 30.20
N ALA A 195 10.84 14.44 31.32
CA ALA A 195 10.32 13.70 32.48
C ALA A 195 9.07 14.32 33.13
N SER A 196 8.82 15.61 32.92
CA SER A 196 7.61 16.29 33.36
C SER A 196 6.36 15.90 32.58
N LYS A 197 6.51 15.41 31.36
CA LYS A 197 5.42 15.06 30.44
C LYS A 197 5.36 13.57 30.13
N PHE A 198 6.48 12.87 30.20
CA PHE A 198 6.60 11.50 29.74
C PHE A 198 7.26 10.59 30.77
N LEU A 199 6.96 9.29 30.65
CA LEU A 199 7.51 8.24 31.48
C LEU A 199 7.87 7.05 30.59
N ALA A 200 9.09 6.54 30.71
CA ALA A 200 9.48 5.31 30.02
C ALA A 200 8.78 4.11 30.67
N ILE A 201 7.96 3.40 29.91
CA ILE A 201 7.30 2.17 30.34
C ILE A 201 8.07 1.01 29.70
N GLY A 202 8.87 0.32 30.50
CA GLY A 202 9.69 -0.79 30.02
C GLY A 202 10.83 -0.34 29.11
N VAL A 203 11.28 -1.26 28.25
CA VAL A 203 12.54 -1.14 27.52
C VAL A 203 12.40 -0.30 26.25
N CYS A 204 11.21 -0.17 25.61
CA CYS A 204 11.04 0.59 24.35
C CYS A 204 9.77 1.47 24.28
N GLN A 205 9.02 1.67 25.37
CA GLN A 205 7.76 2.44 25.31
C GLN A 205 7.81 3.70 26.15
N VAL A 206 7.08 4.73 25.71
CA VAL A 206 6.90 5.99 26.44
C VAL A 206 5.39 6.23 26.61
N SER A 207 4.98 6.69 27.79
CA SER A 207 3.61 7.10 28.06
C SER A 207 3.54 8.56 28.51
N CYS A 208 2.47 9.25 28.13
CA CYS A 208 2.14 10.56 28.67
C CYS A 208 1.75 10.43 30.14
N ARG A 209 2.25 11.34 30.98
CA ARG A 209 1.68 11.55 32.31
C ARG A 209 0.34 12.27 32.13
N VAL A 210 -0.76 11.59 32.48
CA VAL A 210 -2.11 12.17 32.54
C VAL A 210 -2.25 13.01 33.80
#